data_AF-A0A090MRG1-F1
#
_entry.id   AF-A0A090MRG1-F1
#
_cell.length_a   1.000
_cell.length_b   1.000
_cell.length_c   1.000
_cell.angle_alpha   90.00
_cell.angle_beta   90.00
_cell.angle_gamma   90.00
#
_symmetry.space_group_name_H-M   'P 1'
#
loop_
_entity.id
_entity.type
_entity.pdbx_description
1 polymer ?
#
loop_
_entity_poly.entity_id
_entity_poly.type
_entity_poly.pdbx_seq_one_letter_code
_entity_poly.pdbx_strand_id
1 'polypeptide(L)'
;MIKNSYIYQKNEPFKALRYIFNTTKIQCAYYVALNEYENAISEVNAAFDIFIDLMDSHKTMDLEYFQIQSWYHELLEDKEKIIDQAKAASI
;
A
#
# COMPACT_ATOMS: atom_id res chain seq x y z
N MET A 1 -26.40 28.04 -5.72
CA MET A 1 -25.84 26.67 -5.77
C MET A 1 -24.33 26.76 -5.81
N ILE A 2 -23.67 26.71 -4.65
CA ILE A 2 -22.21 26.54 -4.60
C ILE A 2 -21.97 25.04 -4.77
N LYS A 3 -21.46 24.62 -5.94
CA LYS A 3 -21.10 23.24 -6.17
C LYS A 3 -20.01 22.86 -5.17
N ASN A 4 -20.30 21.84 -4.37
CA ASN A 4 -19.48 21.10 -3.41
C ASN A 4 -18.24 20.44 -4.05
N SER A 5 -17.57 21.14 -4.96
CA SER A 5 -16.48 20.64 -5.82
C SER A 5 -15.22 20.32 -5.03
N TYR A 6 -14.98 21.01 -3.92
CA TYR A 6 -13.82 20.77 -3.05
C TYR A 6 -13.85 19.42 -2.31
N ILE A 7 -15.04 18.92 -1.96
CA ILE A 7 -15.19 17.64 -1.24
C ILE A 7 -14.96 16.44 -2.19
N TYR A 8 -15.32 16.60 -3.47
CA TYR A 8 -15.11 15.56 -4.48
C TYR A 8 -13.64 15.41 -4.87
N GLN A 9 -12.85 16.49 -4.89
CA GLN A 9 -11.43 16.40 -5.25
C GLN A 9 -10.55 15.78 -4.16
N LYS A 10 -10.88 15.98 -2.87
CA LYS A 10 -10.08 15.43 -1.76
C LYS A 10 -10.20 13.90 -1.59
N ASN A 11 -11.33 13.31 -2.01
CA ASN A 11 -11.61 11.89 -1.81
C ASN A 11 -10.93 10.94 -2.83
N GLU A 12 -10.50 11.45 -3.99
CA GLU A 12 -9.97 10.60 -5.06
C GLU A 12 -8.58 10.00 -4.75
N PRO A 13 -7.61 10.74 -4.18
CA PRO A 13 -6.33 10.16 -3.75
C PRO A 13 -6.48 9.06 -2.70
N PHE A 14 -7.37 9.25 -1.73
CA PHE A 14 -7.61 8.27 -0.68
C PHE A 14 -8.24 6.97 -1.22
N LYS A 15 -9.20 7.08 -2.13
CA LYS A 15 -9.77 5.91 -2.82
C LYS A 15 -8.69 5.18 -3.63
N ALA A 16 -7.86 5.92 -4.38
CA ALA A 16 -6.78 5.34 -5.15
C ALA A 16 -5.81 4.55 -4.25
N LEU A 17 -5.40 5.11 -3.12
CA LEU A 17 -4.57 4.42 -2.13
C LEU A 17 -5.20 3.13 -1.62
N ARG A 18 -6.49 3.16 -1.30
CA ARG A 18 -7.21 1.97 -0.88
C ARG A 18 -7.18 0.88 -1.96
N TYR A 19 -7.32 1.26 -3.23
CA TYR A 19 -7.22 0.30 -4.32
C TYR A 19 -5.80 -0.26 -4.46
N ILE A 20 -4.78 0.60 -4.42
CA ILE A 20 -3.38 0.20 -4.49
C ILE A 20 -3.04 -0.79 -3.37
N PHE A 21 -3.43 -0.47 -2.14
CA PHE A 21 -3.25 -1.33 -0.99
C PHE A 21 -3.86 -2.73 -1.18
N ASN A 22 -5.15 -2.79 -1.52
CA ASN A 22 -5.85 -4.07 -1.68
C ASN A 22 -5.28 -4.89 -2.84
N THR A 23 -4.99 -4.24 -3.98
CA THR A 23 -4.42 -4.90 -5.15
C THR A 23 -3.03 -5.44 -4.86
N THR A 24 -2.18 -4.66 -4.17
CA THR A 24 -0.84 -5.10 -3.74
C THR A 24 -0.92 -6.36 -2.90
N LYS A 25 -1.80 -6.40 -1.89
CA LYS A 25 -1.97 -7.59 -1.04
C LYS A 25 -2.33 -8.83 -1.85
N ILE A 26 -3.21 -8.69 -2.84
CA ILE A 26 -3.62 -9.80 -3.71
C ILE A 26 -2.45 -10.25 -4.61
N GLN A 27 -1.73 -9.31 -5.24
CA GLN A 27 -0.59 -9.62 -6.10
C GLN A 27 0.54 -10.29 -5.33
N CYS A 28 0.91 -9.77 -4.15
CA CYS A 28 1.92 -10.37 -3.30
C CYS A 28 1.52 -11.79 -2.88
N ALA A 29 0.26 -12.00 -2.46
CA ALA A 29 -0.22 -13.34 -2.12
C ALA A 29 -0.17 -14.30 -3.31
N TYR A 30 -0.50 -13.82 -4.51
CA TYR A 30 -0.41 -14.59 -5.75
C TYR A 30 1.04 -14.99 -6.07
N TYR A 31 1.97 -14.04 -6.06
CA TYR A 31 3.39 -14.31 -6.31
C TYR A 31 3.99 -15.25 -5.27
N VAL A 32 3.67 -15.05 -3.98
CA VAL A 32 4.08 -15.97 -2.90
C VAL A 32 3.56 -17.39 -3.16
N ALA A 33 2.30 -17.55 -3.58
CA ALA A 33 1.74 -18.87 -3.89
C ALA A 33 2.45 -19.57 -5.06
N LEU A 34 3.06 -18.81 -5.97
CA LEU A 34 3.88 -19.31 -7.07
C LEU A 34 5.36 -19.48 -6.71
N ASN A 35 5.76 -19.19 -5.47
CA ASN A 35 7.16 -19.08 -5.03
C ASN A 35 7.97 -18.01 -5.80
N GLU A 36 7.30 -17.03 -6.41
CA GLU A 36 7.91 -15.90 -7.11
C GLU A 36 8.21 -14.77 -6.12
N TYR A 37 9.05 -15.04 -5.13
CA TYR A 37 9.31 -14.11 -4.03
C TYR A 37 9.94 -12.78 -4.48
N GLU A 38 10.79 -12.79 -5.50
CA GLU A 38 11.37 -11.56 -6.06
C GLU A 38 10.30 -10.62 -6.62
N ASN A 39 9.29 -11.19 -7.31
CA ASN A 39 8.16 -10.44 -7.84
C ASN A 39 7.28 -9.90 -6.70
N ALA A 40 7.00 -10.70 -5.67
CA ALA A 40 6.27 -10.25 -4.49
C ALA A 40 6.97 -9.09 -3.77
N ILE A 41 8.30 -9.17 -3.62
CA ILE A 41 9.11 -8.11 -3.01
C ILE A 41 9.10 -6.84 -3.87
N SER A 42 9.17 -6.98 -5.20
CA SER A 42 9.11 -5.84 -6.12
C SER A 42 7.77 -5.10 -6.02
N GLU A 43 6.64 -5.82 -6.02
CA GLU A 43 5.31 -5.21 -5.89
C GLU A 43 5.13 -4.48 -4.56
N VAL A 44 5.47 -5.12 -3.43
CA VAL A 44 5.28 -4.49 -2.12
C VAL A 44 6.14 -3.23 -1.98
N ASN A 45 7.36 -3.22 -2.55
CA ASN A 45 8.22 -2.03 -2.57
C ASN A 45 7.62 -0.90 -3.42
N ALA A 46 7.08 -1.21 -4.60
CA ALA A 46 6.44 -0.19 -5.43
C ALA A 46 5.22 0.44 -4.73
N ALA A 47 4.44 -0.36 -4.00
CA ALA A 47 3.35 0.15 -3.18
C ALA A 47 3.84 1.08 -2.07
N PHE A 48 4.95 0.73 -1.41
CA PHE A 48 5.56 1.57 -0.38
C PHE A 48 5.95 2.96 -0.89
N ASP A 49 6.59 3.04 -2.05
CA ASP A 49 7.01 4.31 -2.63
C ASP A 49 5.81 5.23 -2.85
N ILE A 50 4.69 4.68 -3.35
CA ILE A 50 3.44 5.43 -3.54
C ILE A 50 2.85 5.90 -2.20
N PHE A 51 2.88 5.04 -1.17
CA PHE A 51 2.39 5.39 0.16
C PHE A 51 3.20 6.54 0.78
N ILE A 52 4.52 6.51 0.63
CA ILE A 52 5.42 7.57 1.12
C ILE A 52 5.14 8.88 0.39
N ASP A 53 5.11 8.87 -0.94
CA ASP A 53 4.83 10.06 -1.75
C ASP A 53 3.48 10.70 -1.39
N LEU A 54 2.47 9.88 -1.11
CA LEU A 54 1.15 10.37 -0.73
C LEU A 54 1.10 10.89 0.72
N MET A 55 1.75 10.23 1.67
CA MET A 55 1.90 10.77 3.03
C MET A 55 2.65 12.11 3.04
N ASP A 56 3.68 12.25 2.19
CA ASP A 56 4.45 13.48 2.09
C ASP A 56 3.67 14.63 1.42
N SER A 57 2.81 14.31 0.45
CA SER A 57 1.95 15.31 -0.20
C SER A 57 0.72 15.69 0.63
N HIS A 58 0.28 14.84 1.57
CA HIS A 58 -0.91 15.04 2.40
C HIS A 58 -0.58 15.04 3.91
N LYS A 59 0.27 15.98 4.35
CA LYS A 59 0.69 16.14 5.77
C LYS A 59 -0.37 16.72 6.71
N THR A 60 -1.61 16.92 6.27
CA THR A 60 -2.67 17.33 7.19
C THR A 60 -3.06 16.15 8.06
N MET A 61 -2.86 16.26 9.37
CA MET A 61 -3.30 15.26 10.36
C MET A 61 -4.84 15.21 10.42
N ASP A 62 -5.44 14.48 9.49
CA ASP A 62 -6.85 14.15 9.46
C ASP A 62 -7.05 12.62 9.50
N LEU A 63 -8.31 12.18 9.50
CA LEU A 63 -8.66 10.76 9.59
C LEU A 63 -8.02 9.93 8.46
N GLU A 64 -7.89 10.51 7.27
CA GLU A 64 -7.30 9.86 6.10
C GLU A 64 -5.81 9.60 6.33
N TYR A 65 -5.08 10.57 6.90
CA TYR A 65 -3.67 10.38 7.27
C TYR A 65 -3.45 9.19 8.21
N PHE A 66 -4.26 9.04 9.26
CA PHE A 66 -4.15 7.89 10.18
C PHE A 66 -4.49 6.55 9.50
N GLN A 67 -5.42 6.54 8.56
CA GLN A 67 -5.73 5.35 7.78
C GLN A 67 -4.59 4.95 6.85
N ILE A 68 -3.95 5.92 6.20
CA ILE A 68 -2.78 5.69 5.35
C ILE A 68 -1.61 5.12 6.19
N GLN A 69 -1.36 5.68 7.38
CA GLN A 69 -0.38 5.14 8.31
C GLN A 69 -0.70 3.70 8.73
N SER A 70 -1.96 3.39 9.02
CA SER A 70 -2.37 2.01 9.35
C SER A 70 -2.08 1.05 8.21
N TRP A 71 -2.42 1.41 6.97
CA TRP A 71 -2.16 0.57 5.79
C TRP A 71 -0.66 0.43 5.51
N TYR A 72 0.12 1.49 5.71
CA TYR A 72 1.58 1.45 5.61
C TYR A 72 2.19 0.43 6.58
N HIS A 73 1.76 0.44 7.84
CA HIS A 73 2.23 -0.52 8.84
C HIS A 73 1.84 -1.96 8.48
N GLU A 74 0.62 -2.18 7.99
CA GLU A 74 0.19 -3.50 7.56
C GLU A 74 1.00 -4.02 6.36
N LEU A 75 1.29 -3.17 5.36
CA LEU A 75 2.18 -3.53 4.25
C LEU A 75 3.60 -3.86 4.72
N LEU A 76 4.04 -3.26 5.84
CA LEU A 76 5.39 -3.49 6.36
C LEU A 76 5.50 -4.88 6.97
N GLU A 77 4.50 -5.27 7.75
CA GLU A 77 4.39 -6.63 8.27
C GLU A 77 4.29 -7.66 7.14
N ASP A 78 3.51 -7.37 6.09
CA ASP A 78 3.38 -8.26 4.94
C ASP A 78 4.71 -8.39 4.18
N LYS A 79 5.45 -7.30 4.00
CA LYS A 79 6.80 -7.31 3.41
C LYS A 79 7.78 -8.16 4.22
N GLU A 80 7.79 -8.01 5.56
CA GLU A 80 8.65 -8.81 6.44
C GLU A 80 8.34 -10.31 6.31
N LYS A 81 7.05 -10.68 6.30
CA LYS A 81 6.62 -12.08 6.11
C LYS A 81 7.07 -12.64 4.75
N ILE A 82 6.95 -11.86 3.67
CA ILE A 82 7.41 -12.29 2.34
C ILE A 82 8.92 -12.55 2.34
N ILE A 83 9.69 -11.65 2.94
CA ILE A 83 11.15 -11.78 3.05
C ILE A 83 11.53 -13.03 3.85
N ASP A 84 10.85 -13.30 4.96
CA ASP A 84 11.15 -14.47 5.79
C ASP A 84 10.78 -15.78 5.09
N GLN A 85 9.68 -15.81 4.33
CA GLN A 85 9.33 -16.95 3.48
C GLN A 85 10.37 -17.16 2.36
N ALA A 86 10.82 -16.09 1.70
CA ALA A 86 11.84 -16.17 0.67
C ALA A 86 13.16 -16.76 1.19
N LYS A 87 13.58 -16.33 2.39
CA LYS A 87 14.75 -16.89 3.08
C LYS A 87 14.56 -18.37 3.40
N ALA A 88 13.40 -18.76 3.92
CA ALA A 88 13.10 -20.14 4.26
C ALA A 88 13.07 -21.07 3.04
N ALA A 89 12.62 -20.57 1.88
CA ALA A 89 12.58 -21.30 0.62
C ALA A 89 13.96 -21.42 -0.07
N SER A 90 14.94 -20.61 0.34
CA SER A 90 16.30 -20.61 -0.20
C SER A 90 17.25 -21.60 0.51
N ILE A 91 16.74 -22.35 1.50
CA ILE A 91 17.46 -23.37 2.30
C ILE A 91 17.13 -24.76 1.75
#